data_AF-A0A2G3A8A3-F1
#
_entry.id   AF-A0A2G3A8A3-F1
#
_cell.length_a   1.000
_cell.length_b   1.000
_cell.length_c   1.000
_cell.angle_alpha   90.00
_cell.angle_beta   90.00
_cell.angle_gamma   90.00
#
_symmetry.space_group_name_H-M   'P 1'
#
loop_
_entity.id
_entity.type
_entity.pdbx_description
1 polymer ?
#
loop_
_entity_poly.entity_id
_entity_poly.type
_entity_poly.pdbx_seq_one_letter_code
_entity_poly.pdbx_strand_id
1 'polypeptide(L)'
;MEAYVVYSSELTAILIDTTVANSKQPQKKLEIQLNCTLGNLTRTCPASYYPSKFTYQNRSSLSTLLPTCLDYFRWIYDDLRPWRETGITDEMLMRATSNAEFWLVIVNGTAYVETYRKSFQSRNTFTLWGILQMLRRYLGKVPDLDMIFTCGDPTVVQTEFYQRPKAPAPSPVFHYCSNDASLDIAFSDWSFWDGTLAFYLQY
;
A
#
# COMPACT_ATOMS: atom_id res chain seq x y z
N MET A 1 -15.20 6.75 -16.67
CA MET A 1 -13.91 6.07 -16.52
C MET A 1 -12.92 7.14 -16.15
N GLU A 2 -12.72 7.38 -14.86
CA GLU A 2 -11.78 8.40 -14.35
C GLU A 2 -10.95 7.72 -13.26
N ALA A 3 -9.84 7.11 -13.68
CA ALA A 3 -8.79 6.67 -12.77
C ALA A 3 -7.94 7.89 -12.43
N TYR A 4 -7.78 8.19 -11.15
CA TYR A 4 -6.92 9.29 -10.72
C TYR A 4 -5.53 8.76 -10.41
N VAL A 5 -4.52 9.33 -11.06
CA VAL A 5 -3.11 9.02 -10.77
C VAL A 5 -2.74 9.67 -9.45
N VAL A 6 -2.34 8.87 -8.48
CA VAL A 6 -1.91 9.38 -7.18
C VAL A 6 -0.41 9.72 -7.20
N TYR A 7 0.35 9.28 -8.22
CA TYR A 7 1.77 9.61 -8.37
C TYR A 7 2.32 9.42 -9.81
N SER A 8 2.43 10.44 -10.65
CA SER A 8 3.21 10.35 -11.89
C SER A 8 4.50 11.15 -11.74
N SER A 9 5.65 10.48 -11.82
CA SER A 9 6.92 11.14 -12.11
C SER A 9 7.46 10.59 -13.41
N GLU A 10 7.41 11.38 -14.48
CA GLU A 10 7.97 11.02 -15.79
C GLU A 10 9.47 10.74 -15.68
N LEU A 11 9.88 9.60 -16.25
CA LEU A 11 11.25 9.12 -16.29
C LEU A 11 12.02 9.85 -17.41
N THR A 12 13.02 10.65 -17.05
CA THR A 12 14.13 10.97 -17.98
C THR A 12 15.30 10.04 -17.68
N ALA A 13 15.61 9.20 -18.66
CA ALA A 13 16.77 8.31 -18.65
C ALA A 13 18.06 9.13 -18.65
N ILE A 14 18.98 8.83 -17.72
CA ILE A 14 20.38 9.27 -17.82
C ILE A 14 21.26 8.04 -17.55
N LEU A 15 21.90 7.58 -18.63
CA LEU A 15 23.03 6.66 -18.66
C LEU A 15 24.25 7.38 -18.08
N ILE A 16 24.97 6.81 -17.09
CA ILE A 16 26.42 7.03 -16.93
C ILE A 16 27.10 5.77 -16.38
N ASP A 17 28.24 5.51 -17.02
CA ASP A 17 29.20 4.42 -16.93
C ASP A 17 30.24 4.59 -15.80
N THR A 18 30.79 3.45 -15.37
CA THR A 18 32.09 3.16 -14.73
C THR A 18 32.70 3.88 -13.51
N THR A 19 33.29 3.01 -12.67
CA THR A 19 34.52 3.10 -11.86
C THR A 19 34.45 3.42 -10.35
N VAL A 20 35.18 2.58 -9.61
CA VAL A 20 35.26 2.41 -8.16
C VAL A 20 36.23 3.43 -7.55
N ALA A 21 35.86 4.07 -6.44
CA ALA A 21 36.81 4.57 -5.45
C ALA A 21 36.20 4.54 -4.04
N ASN A 22 36.84 3.77 -3.16
CA ASN A 22 36.40 3.48 -1.80
C ASN A 22 36.85 4.61 -0.86
N SER A 23 35.93 5.42 -0.37
CA SER A 23 36.18 6.46 0.65
C SER A 23 35.10 6.37 1.74
N LYS A 24 35.52 6.03 2.97
CA LYS A 24 34.65 5.93 4.14
C LYS A 24 34.26 7.33 4.61
N GLN A 25 33.09 7.82 4.20
CA GLN A 25 32.45 8.99 4.80
C GLN A 25 31.39 8.63 5.84
N PRO A 26 31.14 9.49 6.85
CA PRO A 26 30.19 9.24 7.93
C PRO A 26 28.76 9.09 7.38
N GLN A 27 28.05 8.08 7.88
CA GLN A 27 26.68 7.73 7.47
C GLN A 27 25.72 8.91 7.71
N LYS A 28 25.18 9.49 6.62
CA LYS A 28 24.06 10.43 6.71
C LYS A 28 22.75 9.65 6.78
N LYS A 29 22.13 9.60 7.96
CA LYS A 29 20.76 9.12 8.15
C LYS A 29 19.85 9.88 7.16
N LEU A 30 19.03 9.16 6.39
CA LEU A 30 18.03 9.81 5.55
C LEU A 30 16.98 10.44 6.44
N GLU A 31 17.16 11.71 6.75
CA GLU A 31 16.14 12.56 7.31
C GLU A 31 15.40 13.19 6.13
N ILE A 32 14.14 12.78 5.94
CA ILE A 32 13.21 13.54 5.11
C ILE A 32 12.90 14.81 5.90
N GLN A 33 13.71 15.85 5.72
CA GLN A 33 13.50 17.12 6.42
C GLN A 33 12.30 17.83 5.80
N LEU A 34 11.18 17.85 6.52
CA LEU A 34 9.97 18.62 6.21
C LEU A 34 10.31 20.11 6.20
N ASN A 35 10.67 20.63 5.03
CA ASN A 35 10.97 22.04 4.85
C ASN A 35 9.67 22.78 4.55
N CYS A 36 8.95 23.16 5.61
CA CYS A 36 7.66 23.86 5.54
C CYS A 36 7.82 25.38 5.27
N THR A 37 8.99 25.83 4.82
CA THR A 37 9.28 27.27 4.62
C THR A 37 8.90 27.80 3.24
N LEU A 38 8.37 26.97 2.34
CA LEU A 38 7.93 27.42 1.01
C LEU A 38 6.49 27.98 1.08
N GLY A 39 6.39 29.27 0.78
CA GLY A 39 5.20 30.11 0.96
C GLY A 39 3.98 29.80 0.09
N ASN A 40 2.90 30.47 0.49
CA ASN A 40 1.49 30.30 0.14
C ASN A 40 0.95 28.89 0.42
N LEU A 41 -0.05 28.83 1.30
CA LEU A 41 -0.72 27.62 1.80
C LEU A 41 -1.53 26.91 0.70
N THR A 42 -0.90 26.48 -0.38
CA THR A 42 -1.48 25.45 -1.24
C THR A 42 -1.50 24.15 -0.43
N ARG A 43 -2.66 23.49 -0.33
CA ARG A 43 -2.84 22.21 0.41
C ARG A 43 -2.08 21.02 -0.23
N THR A 44 -1.12 21.29 -1.11
CA THR A 44 -0.39 20.33 -1.93
C THR A 44 1.11 20.55 -1.79
N CYS A 45 1.86 19.46 -1.73
CA CYS A 45 3.33 19.49 -1.74
C CYS A 45 3.83 19.38 -3.19
N PRO A 46 4.90 20.10 -3.58
CA PRO A 46 5.53 19.93 -4.88
C PRO A 46 6.02 18.49 -5.09
N ALA A 47 5.81 17.93 -6.28
CA ALA A 47 6.24 16.57 -6.61
C ALA A 47 7.76 16.36 -6.46
N SER A 48 8.55 17.43 -6.61
CA SER A 48 10.01 17.46 -6.46
C SER A 48 10.51 17.36 -5.02
N TYR A 49 9.62 17.40 -4.03
CA TYR A 49 9.99 17.41 -2.62
C TYR A 49 10.56 16.06 -2.13
N TYR A 50 10.16 14.94 -2.76
CA TYR A 50 10.66 13.60 -2.39
C TYR A 50 11.72 13.09 -3.39
N PRO A 51 12.80 12.46 -2.92
CA PRO A 51 13.83 11.91 -3.80
C PRO A 51 13.28 10.76 -4.65
N SER A 52 13.56 10.80 -5.96
CA SER A 52 13.09 9.80 -6.94
C SER A 52 13.89 8.48 -6.92
N LYS A 53 15.05 8.46 -6.24
CA LYS A 53 15.90 7.27 -6.14
C LYS A 53 16.48 7.17 -4.73
N PHE A 54 16.41 5.97 -4.15
CA PHE A 54 17.08 5.65 -2.89
C PHE A 54 18.52 5.22 -3.19
N THR A 55 19.52 6.02 -2.80
CA THR A 55 20.91 5.57 -2.79
C THR A 55 21.12 4.69 -1.57
N TYR A 56 21.07 3.37 -1.76
CA TYR A 56 21.48 2.42 -0.73
C TYR A 56 23.00 2.55 -0.52
N GLN A 57 23.40 3.33 0.48
CA GLN A 57 24.75 3.20 1.02
C GLN A 57 24.81 1.89 1.79
N ASN A 58 25.73 1.04 1.37
CA ASN A 58 25.91 -0.34 1.83
C ASN A 58 25.86 -0.37 3.36
N ARG A 59 24.84 -1.03 3.91
CA ARG A 59 24.64 -1.15 5.36
C ARG A 59 25.59 -2.21 5.90
N SER A 60 26.89 -1.93 5.87
CA SER A 60 27.90 -2.76 6.53
C SER A 60 27.99 -2.36 8.01
N SER A 61 26.87 -2.50 8.72
CA SER A 61 26.76 -2.35 10.19
C SER A 61 25.28 -2.50 10.56
N LEU A 62 24.78 -3.74 10.65
CA LEU A 62 23.53 -4.00 11.35
C LEU A 62 23.67 -5.34 12.05
N SER A 63 23.41 -5.31 13.36
CA SER A 63 23.12 -6.42 14.27
C SER A 63 23.03 -7.81 13.63
N THR A 64 23.79 -8.78 14.16
CA THR A 64 23.77 -10.22 13.85
C THR A 64 22.44 -10.92 14.09
N LEU A 65 21.36 -10.19 14.41
CA LEU A 65 20.02 -10.75 14.50
C LEU A 65 19.36 -10.64 13.13
N LEU A 66 19.11 -11.80 12.52
CA LEU A 66 18.14 -11.91 11.43
C LEU A 66 16.85 -11.21 11.88
N PRO A 67 16.32 -10.23 11.13
CA PRO A 67 15.05 -9.62 11.49
C PRO A 67 13.97 -10.70 11.43
N THR A 68 13.54 -11.19 12.59
CA THR A 68 12.41 -12.10 12.70
C THR A 68 11.15 -11.31 12.35
N CYS A 69 10.35 -11.85 11.42
CA CYS A 69 9.04 -11.29 11.11
C CYS A 69 8.19 -11.34 12.38
N LEU A 70 7.55 -10.22 12.75
CA LEU A 70 6.73 -10.14 13.96
C LEU A 70 5.55 -11.14 13.84
N ASP A 71 5.19 -11.80 14.95
CA ASP A 71 4.25 -12.93 14.95
C ASP A 71 2.88 -12.61 14.33
N TYR A 72 2.42 -11.36 14.43
CA TYR A 72 1.16 -10.94 13.84
C TYR A 72 1.15 -11.01 12.30
N PHE A 73 2.32 -10.94 11.63
CA PHE A 73 2.40 -11.08 10.18
C PHE A 73 2.21 -12.53 9.72
N ARG A 74 2.20 -13.51 10.64
CA ARG A 74 1.92 -14.91 10.30
C ARG A 74 0.55 -15.07 9.63
N TRP A 75 -0.43 -14.26 10.02
CA TRP A 75 -1.80 -14.32 9.49
C TRP A 75 -1.88 -14.01 8.01
N ILE A 76 -0.92 -13.28 7.42
CA ILE A 76 -0.87 -13.05 5.96
C ILE A 76 -0.89 -14.38 5.19
N TYR A 77 -0.21 -15.41 5.70
CA TYR A 77 -0.19 -16.72 5.05
C TYR A 77 -1.54 -17.43 5.13
N ASP A 78 -2.28 -17.23 6.21
CA ASP A 78 -3.60 -17.82 6.41
C ASP A 78 -4.65 -17.08 5.58
N ASP A 79 -4.63 -15.76 5.60
CA ASP A 79 -5.52 -14.90 4.81
C ASP A 79 -5.37 -15.15 3.30
N LEU A 80 -4.14 -15.34 2.81
CA LEU A 80 -3.86 -15.59 1.40
C LEU A 80 -3.93 -17.07 1.00
N ARG A 81 -4.10 -17.98 1.97
CA ARG A 81 -4.15 -19.43 1.74
C ARG A 81 -5.17 -19.85 0.66
N PRO A 82 -6.38 -19.26 0.57
CA PRO A 82 -7.37 -19.69 -0.42
C PRO A 82 -6.89 -19.64 -1.87
N TRP A 83 -5.91 -18.78 -2.17
CA TRP A 83 -5.38 -18.56 -3.52
C TRP A 83 -3.99 -19.14 -3.75
N ARG A 84 -3.42 -19.83 -2.76
CA ARG A 84 -2.02 -20.31 -2.81
C ARG A 84 -1.72 -21.20 -4.02
N GLU A 85 -2.67 -22.04 -4.41
CA GLU A 85 -2.50 -23.03 -5.47
C GLU A 85 -3.10 -22.58 -6.81
N THR A 86 -4.19 -21.80 -6.77
CA THR A 86 -4.92 -21.36 -7.97
C THR A 86 -4.43 -20.01 -8.50
N GLY A 87 -3.77 -19.22 -7.65
CA GLY A 87 -3.55 -17.80 -7.90
C GLY A 87 -4.85 -16.99 -7.82
N ILE A 88 -4.70 -15.69 -8.09
CA ILE A 88 -5.78 -14.72 -8.20
C ILE A 88 -5.92 -14.38 -9.69
N THR A 89 -7.14 -14.42 -10.20
CA THR A 89 -7.45 -14.12 -11.61
C THR A 89 -8.21 -12.81 -11.74
N ASP A 90 -8.14 -12.18 -12.91
CA ASP A 90 -8.87 -10.96 -13.22
C ASP A 90 -10.37 -11.12 -13.02
N GLU A 91 -10.94 -12.29 -13.36
CA GLU A 91 -12.36 -12.59 -13.13
C GLU A 91 -12.74 -12.49 -11.64
N MET A 92 -11.83 -12.91 -10.74
CA MET A 92 -12.06 -12.84 -9.30
C MET A 92 -12.06 -11.40 -8.79
N LEU A 93 -11.18 -10.56 -9.33
CA LEU A 93 -11.15 -9.12 -9.05
C LEU A 93 -12.40 -8.42 -9.60
N MET A 94 -12.79 -8.73 -10.84
CA MET A 94 -14.00 -8.19 -11.46
C MET A 94 -15.26 -8.53 -10.64
N ARG A 95 -15.38 -9.77 -10.14
CA ARG A 95 -16.47 -10.16 -9.23
C ARG A 95 -16.43 -9.39 -7.90
N ALA A 96 -15.24 -9.04 -7.40
CA ALA A 96 -15.07 -8.31 -6.15
C ALA A 96 -15.57 -6.85 -6.25
N THR A 97 -15.53 -6.24 -7.44
CA THR A 97 -15.89 -4.83 -7.64
C THR A 97 -17.30 -4.48 -7.16
N SER A 98 -18.24 -5.42 -7.15
CA SER A 98 -19.61 -5.19 -6.68
C SER A 98 -19.69 -4.82 -5.19
N ASN A 99 -18.68 -5.20 -4.41
CA ASN A 99 -18.58 -4.94 -2.97
C ASN A 99 -17.49 -3.93 -2.62
N ALA A 100 -16.82 -3.35 -3.63
CA ALA A 100 -15.68 -2.49 -3.43
C ALA A 100 -16.09 -1.03 -3.15
N GLU A 101 -15.37 -0.38 -2.25
CA GLU A 101 -15.36 1.08 -2.17
C GLU A 101 -14.37 1.67 -3.16
N PHE A 102 -13.18 1.07 -3.30
CA PHE A 102 -12.19 1.50 -4.28
C PHE A 102 -11.28 0.35 -4.73
N TRP A 103 -10.74 0.51 -5.93
CA TRP A 103 -9.74 -0.34 -6.55
C TRP A 103 -8.44 0.43 -6.63
N LEU A 104 -7.37 -0.15 -6.09
CA LEU A 104 -6.01 0.34 -6.17
C LEU A 104 -5.15 -0.56 -7.06
N VAL A 105 -4.47 0.04 -8.04
CA VAL A 105 -3.45 -0.61 -8.86
C VAL A 105 -2.12 0.10 -8.65
N ILE A 106 -1.05 -0.66 -8.43
CA ILE A 106 0.32 -0.14 -8.38
C ILE A 106 1.06 -0.67 -9.61
N VAL A 107 1.60 0.23 -10.42
CA VAL A 107 2.45 -0.13 -11.56
C VAL A 107 3.70 0.74 -11.53
N ASN A 108 4.87 0.12 -11.53
CA ASN A 108 6.17 0.79 -11.52
C ASN A 108 6.30 1.84 -10.41
N GLY A 109 5.77 1.53 -9.22
CA GLY A 109 5.78 2.43 -8.05
C GLY A 109 4.74 3.56 -8.09
N THR A 110 3.93 3.64 -9.13
CA THR A 110 2.80 4.58 -9.22
C THR A 110 1.51 3.92 -8.80
N ALA A 111 0.78 4.54 -7.87
CA ALA A 111 -0.56 4.14 -7.47
C ALA A 111 -1.64 4.83 -8.34
N TYR A 112 -2.58 4.03 -8.85
CA TYR A 112 -3.79 4.43 -9.56
C TYR A 112 -5.00 3.99 -8.75
N VAL A 113 -5.99 4.86 -8.62
CA VAL A 113 -7.19 4.55 -7.84
C VAL A 113 -8.44 4.81 -8.66
N GLU A 114 -9.34 3.83 -8.69
CA GLU A 114 -10.73 4.00 -9.11
C GLU A 114 -11.64 3.87 -7.88
N THR A 115 -12.50 4.86 -7.65
CA THR A 115 -13.44 4.86 -6.52
C THR A 115 -14.83 4.49 -7.02
N TYR A 116 -15.41 3.43 -6.47
CA TYR A 116 -16.76 2.97 -6.81
C TYR A 116 -17.82 3.53 -5.86
N ARG A 117 -17.50 3.61 -4.57
CA ARG A 117 -18.43 4.09 -3.54
C ARG A 117 -17.71 5.00 -2.56
N LYS A 118 -18.45 5.95 -2.00
CA LYS A 118 -17.94 6.81 -0.94
C LYS A 118 -17.72 5.97 0.32
N SER A 119 -16.48 5.87 0.78
CA SER A 119 -16.18 5.22 2.05
C SER A 119 -16.71 6.06 3.22
N PHE A 120 -17.20 5.37 4.25
CA PHE A 120 -17.56 5.99 5.52
C PHE A 120 -16.34 6.73 6.11
N GLN A 121 -16.54 7.82 6.84
CA GLN A 121 -15.51 8.53 7.62
C GLN A 121 -14.16 8.81 6.92
N SER A 122 -14.13 9.02 5.60
CA SER A 122 -12.88 9.25 4.84
C SER A 122 -11.84 8.13 5.01
N ARG A 123 -12.29 6.92 5.34
CA ARG A 123 -11.44 5.75 5.63
C ARG A 123 -10.50 5.41 4.46
N ASN A 124 -11.01 5.51 3.23
CA ASN A 124 -10.21 5.33 2.02
C ASN A 124 -9.08 6.37 1.90
N THR A 125 -9.33 7.64 2.22
CA THR A 125 -8.31 8.70 2.13
C THR A 125 -7.08 8.39 2.98
N PHE A 126 -7.29 7.93 4.22
CA PHE A 126 -6.19 7.60 5.13
C PHE A 126 -5.43 6.34 4.67
N THR A 127 -6.14 5.33 4.19
CA THR A 127 -5.53 4.12 3.62
C THR A 127 -4.66 4.47 2.41
N LEU A 128 -5.18 5.28 1.48
CA LEU A 128 -4.43 5.77 0.33
C LEU A 128 -3.21 6.58 0.77
N TRP A 129 -3.34 7.45 1.79
CA TRP A 129 -2.21 8.18 2.35
C TRP A 129 -1.15 7.23 2.91
N GLY A 130 -1.54 6.22 3.69
CA GLY A 130 -0.64 5.19 4.21
C GLY A 130 0.12 4.44 3.12
N ILE A 131 -0.58 4.03 2.06
CA ILE A 131 0.03 3.40 0.88
C ILE A 131 1.04 4.33 0.21
N LEU A 132 0.74 5.63 0.07
CA LEU A 132 1.71 6.59 -0.46
C LEU A 132 2.95 6.69 0.41
N GLN A 133 2.79 6.70 1.74
CA GLN A 133 3.92 6.70 2.66
C GLN A 133 4.76 5.42 2.53
N MET A 134 4.10 4.26 2.35
CA MET A 134 4.77 2.99 2.09
C MET A 134 5.58 3.04 0.78
N LEU A 135 4.97 3.48 -0.33
CA LEU A 135 5.63 3.59 -1.63
C LEU A 135 6.85 4.51 -1.55
N ARG A 136 6.74 5.65 -0.85
CA ARG A 136 7.85 6.59 -0.61
C ARG A 136 8.98 5.98 0.21
N ARG A 137 8.66 5.16 1.21
CA ARG A 137 9.65 4.51 2.09
C ARG A 137 10.35 3.34 1.41
N TYR A 138 9.66 2.64 0.52
CA TYR A 138 10.11 1.40 -0.11
C TYR A 138 10.14 1.52 -1.64
N LEU A 139 10.73 2.61 -2.14
CA LEU A 139 10.86 2.89 -3.58
C LEU A 139 11.53 1.72 -4.33
N GLY A 140 10.88 1.27 -5.41
CA GLY A 140 11.35 0.17 -6.26
C GLY A 140 11.33 -1.21 -5.60
N LYS A 141 10.77 -1.34 -4.39
CA LYS A 141 10.64 -2.61 -3.68
C LYS A 141 9.22 -3.14 -3.62
N VAL A 142 8.24 -2.27 -3.79
CA VAL A 142 6.83 -2.66 -3.89
C VAL A 142 6.60 -3.16 -5.31
N PRO A 143 6.16 -4.42 -5.50
CA PRO A 143 5.89 -4.95 -6.82
C PRO A 143 4.64 -4.30 -7.43
N ASP A 144 4.41 -4.59 -8.70
CA ASP A 144 3.12 -4.27 -9.33
C ASP A 144 2.03 -5.11 -8.66
N LEU A 145 0.93 -4.45 -8.29
CA LEU A 145 -0.13 -5.04 -7.47
C LEU A 145 -1.50 -4.56 -7.93
N ASP A 146 -2.48 -5.43 -7.79
CA ASP A 146 -3.89 -5.15 -8.07
C ASP A 146 -4.72 -5.54 -6.85
N MET A 147 -5.41 -4.56 -6.24
CA MET A 147 -6.07 -4.71 -4.94
C MET A 147 -7.45 -4.05 -4.92
N ILE A 148 -8.44 -4.80 -4.47
CA ILE A 148 -9.81 -4.34 -4.21
C ILE A 148 -10.00 -4.12 -2.73
N PHE A 149 -10.49 -2.94 -2.35
CA PHE A 149 -10.72 -2.60 -0.95
C PHE A 149 -12.20 -2.46 -0.64
N THR A 150 -12.58 -3.03 0.50
CA THR A 150 -13.82 -2.70 1.19
C THR A 150 -13.57 -1.99 2.51
N CYS A 151 -14.35 -0.95 2.79
CA CYS A 151 -14.16 -0.04 3.93
C CYS A 151 -15.29 -0.11 4.97
N GLY A 152 -16.31 -0.94 4.75
CA GLY A 152 -17.43 -1.13 5.67
C GLY A 152 -17.00 -1.82 6.97
N ASP A 153 -17.93 -2.00 7.91
CA ASP A 153 -17.69 -2.81 9.11
C ASP A 153 -18.06 -4.30 8.89
N PRO A 154 -19.19 -4.65 8.21
CA PRO A 154 -19.53 -6.04 7.94
C PRO A 154 -18.61 -6.68 6.89
N THR A 155 -18.17 -7.91 7.13
CA THR A 155 -17.36 -8.72 6.21
C THR A 155 -18.15 -9.13 4.96
N VAL A 156 -17.50 -9.16 3.79
CA VAL A 156 -18.20 -9.34 2.50
C VAL A 156 -17.95 -10.70 1.83
N VAL A 157 -16.87 -11.42 2.20
CA VAL A 157 -16.54 -12.74 1.63
C VAL A 157 -16.78 -13.84 2.66
N GLN A 158 -18.04 -14.27 2.82
CA GLN A 158 -18.40 -15.27 3.85
C GLN A 158 -17.96 -16.68 3.47
N THR A 159 -17.27 -17.38 4.39
CA THR A 159 -16.65 -18.70 4.15
C THR A 159 -17.68 -19.77 3.77
N GLU A 160 -18.91 -19.68 4.30
CA GLU A 160 -19.99 -20.64 4.06
C GLU A 160 -20.37 -20.82 2.58
N PHE A 161 -20.15 -19.80 1.74
CA PHE A 161 -20.43 -19.88 0.30
C PHE A 161 -19.34 -20.62 -0.48
N TYR A 162 -18.16 -20.80 0.12
CA TYR A 162 -16.96 -21.34 -0.54
C TYR A 162 -16.58 -22.74 -0.07
N GLN A 163 -17.23 -23.27 0.96
CA GLN A 163 -16.99 -24.64 1.45
C GLN A 163 -17.76 -25.73 0.67
N ARG A 164 -18.58 -25.34 -0.31
CA ARG A 164 -19.45 -26.28 -1.05
C ARG A 164 -18.70 -26.98 -2.18
N PRO A 165 -19.07 -28.23 -2.54
CA PRO A 165 -18.54 -28.89 -3.73
C PRO A 165 -18.76 -28.03 -4.97
N LYS A 166 -17.69 -27.79 -5.76
CA LYS A 166 -17.69 -26.94 -6.96
C LYS A 166 -17.98 -25.45 -6.70
N ALA A 167 -17.80 -24.96 -5.47
CA ALA A 167 -17.82 -23.52 -5.24
C ALA A 167 -16.69 -22.84 -6.05
N PRO A 168 -16.92 -21.65 -6.61
CA PRO A 168 -15.86 -20.88 -7.25
C PRO A 168 -14.83 -20.45 -6.20
N ALA A 169 -13.60 -20.13 -6.61
CA ALA A 169 -12.63 -19.54 -5.68
C ALA A 169 -13.15 -18.18 -5.16
N PRO A 170 -12.89 -17.84 -3.88
CA PRO A 170 -13.34 -16.59 -3.28
C PRO A 170 -12.70 -15.38 -3.97
N SER A 171 -13.41 -14.25 -3.99
CA SER A 171 -12.84 -13.00 -4.47
C SER A 171 -11.87 -12.43 -3.42
N PRO A 172 -10.63 -12.04 -3.81
CA PRO A 172 -9.69 -11.45 -2.86
C PRO A 172 -10.06 -9.99 -2.61
N VAL A 173 -10.52 -9.71 -1.39
CA VAL A 173 -10.93 -8.37 -0.96
C VAL A 173 -10.14 -8.00 0.28
N PHE A 174 -9.51 -6.83 0.26
CA PHE A 174 -8.84 -6.25 1.41
C PHE A 174 -9.86 -5.50 2.27
N HIS A 175 -9.88 -5.80 3.57
CA HIS A 175 -10.86 -5.27 4.50
C HIS A 175 -10.23 -4.92 5.84
N TYR A 176 -10.75 -3.88 6.50
CA TYR A 176 -10.30 -3.46 7.83
C TYR A 176 -10.80 -4.36 8.95
N CYS A 177 -11.91 -5.05 8.72
CA CYS A 177 -12.48 -6.00 9.66
C CYS A 177 -12.39 -7.40 9.05
N SER A 178 -11.99 -8.39 9.83
CA SER A 178 -12.01 -9.79 9.41
C SER A 178 -12.32 -10.65 10.62
N ASN A 179 -12.90 -11.82 10.39
CA ASN A 179 -13.23 -12.79 11.44
C ASN A 179 -13.16 -14.21 10.87
N ASP A 180 -13.22 -15.21 11.74
CA ASP A 180 -13.08 -16.63 11.37
C ASP A 180 -14.19 -17.14 10.41
N ALA A 181 -15.29 -16.40 10.26
CA ALA A 181 -16.39 -16.73 9.36
C ALA A 181 -16.25 -16.07 7.97
N SER A 182 -15.18 -15.29 7.74
CA SER A 182 -14.94 -14.62 6.47
C SER A 182 -13.56 -14.93 5.88
N LEU A 183 -13.42 -14.66 4.59
CA LEU A 183 -12.20 -14.81 3.79
C LEU A 183 -11.71 -13.45 3.28
N ASP A 184 -12.15 -12.37 3.94
CA ASP A 184 -11.64 -11.03 3.70
C ASP A 184 -10.20 -10.94 4.21
N ILE A 185 -9.31 -10.40 3.36
CA ILE A 185 -7.89 -10.26 3.67
C ILE A 185 -7.73 -9.08 4.61
N ALA A 186 -7.21 -9.32 5.80
CA ALA A 186 -7.06 -8.26 6.78
C ALA A 186 -6.04 -7.23 6.30
N PHE A 187 -6.43 -5.95 6.29
CA PHE A 187 -5.56 -4.83 6.01
C PHE A 187 -5.56 -3.86 7.19
N SER A 188 -4.40 -3.28 7.49
CA SER A 188 -4.29 -2.26 8.55
C SER A 188 -5.29 -1.14 8.30
N ASP A 189 -6.12 -0.88 9.29
CA ASP A 189 -7.18 0.09 9.19
C ASP A 189 -6.65 1.53 9.07
N TRP A 190 -7.55 2.47 8.81
CA TRP A 190 -7.19 3.88 8.74
C TRP A 190 -6.63 4.40 10.07
N SER A 191 -7.00 3.82 11.22
CA SER A 191 -6.56 4.28 12.53
C SER A 191 -5.06 4.03 12.77
N PHE A 192 -4.48 3.03 12.12
CA PHE A 192 -3.03 2.84 12.08
C PHE A 192 -2.29 4.08 11.54
N TRP A 193 -2.89 4.76 10.56
CA TRP A 193 -2.30 5.94 9.92
C TRP A 193 -2.72 7.25 10.58
N ASP A 194 -3.86 7.26 11.27
CA ASP A 194 -4.38 8.39 12.03
C ASP A 194 -3.80 8.40 13.45
N GLY A 195 -2.58 8.89 13.59
CA GLY A 195 -2.14 9.38 14.90
C GLY A 195 -3.07 10.53 15.29
N THR A 196 -3.81 10.38 16.40
CA THR A 196 -4.82 11.22 17.06
C THR A 196 -4.72 12.77 16.90
N LEU A 197 -4.59 13.26 15.67
CA LEU A 197 -4.36 14.66 15.30
C LEU A 197 -5.17 15.05 14.06
N ALA A 198 -5.63 14.12 13.22
CA ALA A 198 -6.46 14.47 12.06
C ALA A 198 -7.93 14.79 12.44
N PHE A 199 -8.42 14.27 13.57
CA PHE A 199 -9.77 14.61 14.07
C PHE A 199 -9.97 16.09 14.42
N TYR A 200 -8.89 16.86 14.62
CA TYR A 200 -8.97 18.29 14.95
C TYR A 200 -8.97 19.25 13.76
N LEU A 201 -8.83 18.76 12.51
CA LEU A 201 -8.79 19.64 11.33
C LEU A 201 -10.08 19.63 10.49
N GLN A 202 -11.17 19.12 11.05
CA GLN A 202 -12.49 19.16 10.40
C GLN A 202 -13.54 20.02 11.15
N TYR A 203 -13.09 20.95 12.02
CA TYR A 203 -13.90 22.07 12.52
C TYR A 203 -13.14 23.39 12.39
#